data_AF-A0A2S9YRW9-F1
#
_entry.id   AF-A0A2S9YRW9-F1
#
_cell.length_a   1.000
_cell.length_b   1.000
_cell.length_c   1.000
_cell.angle_alpha   90.00
_cell.angle_beta   90.00
_cell.angle_gamma   90.00
#
_symmetry.space_group_name_H-M   'P 1'
#
loop_
_entity.id
_entity.type
_entity.pdbx_description
1 polymer ?
#
loop_
_entity_poly.entity_id
_entity_poly.type
_entity_poly.pdbx_seq_one_letter_code
_entity_poly.pdbx_strand_id
1 'polypeptide(L)'
;MTYNFTDNPSPILSSIVDATTGTVGLKDGSSQGDLITTNFTGSRISVSIQPPDGWSLDDVVWTSGGTGTFDVPAPGQEHNHEFTYTVSQNGTTQTDGGAFKIKNGGTPPPPPT
;
A
#
# COMPACT_ATOMS: atom_id res chain seq x y z
N MET A 1 -1.65 -2.28 10.55
CA MET A 1 -2.78 -1.53 9.93
C MET A 1 -2.85 -1.89 8.45
N THR A 2 -4.05 -2.02 7.87
CA THR A 2 -4.25 -2.36 6.45
C THR A 2 -4.69 -1.14 5.66
N TYR A 3 -3.88 -0.71 4.70
CA TYR A 3 -4.13 0.42 3.81
C TYR A 3 -4.97 0.00 2.60
N ASN A 4 -5.91 0.86 2.17
CA ASN A 4 -6.87 0.54 1.09
C ASN A 4 -6.98 1.70 0.08
N PHE A 5 -7.26 1.37 -1.18
CA PHE A 5 -7.47 2.31 -2.28
C PHE A 5 -8.47 1.75 -3.31
N THR A 6 -9.33 2.61 -3.86
CA THR A 6 -10.28 2.28 -4.94
C THR A 6 -9.77 2.80 -6.27
N ASP A 7 -9.71 1.93 -7.29
CA ASP A 7 -9.46 2.27 -8.69
C ASP A 7 -8.26 3.21 -8.96
N ASN A 8 -7.30 3.26 -8.03
CA ASN A 8 -6.12 4.11 -8.14
C ASN A 8 -4.94 3.26 -8.63
N PRO A 9 -4.38 3.55 -9.82
CA PRO A 9 -3.22 2.80 -10.33
C PRO A 9 -1.92 3.16 -9.61
N SER A 10 -1.88 4.29 -8.88
CA SER A 10 -0.69 4.79 -8.19
C SER A 10 -1.01 5.32 -6.78
N PRO A 11 -1.48 4.47 -5.85
CA PRO A 11 -1.79 4.90 -4.50
C PRO A 11 -0.52 5.25 -3.71
N ILE A 12 -0.64 6.25 -2.85
CA ILE A 12 0.45 6.75 -2.00
C ILE A 12 0.07 6.49 -0.54
N LEU A 13 0.93 5.78 0.19
CA LEU A 13 0.78 5.50 1.62
C LEU A 13 1.50 6.58 2.41
N SER A 14 0.76 7.46 3.10
CA SER A 14 1.37 8.52 3.90
C SER A 14 1.78 8.02 5.28
N SER A 15 2.99 8.38 5.71
CA SER A 15 3.46 8.18 7.09
C SER A 15 3.40 9.48 7.90
N ILE A 16 3.30 9.35 9.21
CA ILE A 16 3.28 10.44 10.19
C ILE A 16 4.20 10.11 11.35
N VAL A 17 4.72 11.16 12.01
CA VAL A 17 5.37 11.01 13.31
C VAL A 17 4.28 10.94 14.36
N ASP A 18 4.24 9.86 15.14
CA ASP A 18 3.40 9.75 16.32
C ASP A 18 3.85 10.79 17.36
N ALA A 19 2.96 11.71 17.72
CA ALA A 19 3.27 12.83 18.60
C ALA A 19 3.56 12.42 20.05
N THR A 20 3.18 11.20 20.45
CA THR A 20 3.34 10.69 21.82
C THR A 20 4.65 9.94 21.98
N THR A 21 5.02 9.14 20.98
CA THR A 21 6.16 8.21 21.02
C THR A 21 7.34 8.68 20.17
N GLY A 22 7.12 9.62 19.24
CA GLY A 22 8.14 10.09 18.29
C GLY A 22 8.48 9.07 17.20
N THR A 23 7.72 7.98 17.08
CA THR A 23 7.94 6.96 16.05
C THR A 23 7.24 7.33 14.75
N VAL A 24 7.87 7.07 13.61
CA VAL A 24 7.27 7.23 12.30
C VAL A 24 6.41 6.00 12.01
N GLY A 25 5.10 6.17 12.12
CA GLY A 25 4.11 5.18 11.74
C GLY A 25 3.46 5.54 10.42
N LEU A 26 2.80 4.58 9.78
CA LEU A 26 1.88 4.94 8.71
C LEU A 26 0.67 5.67 9.31
N LYS A 27 0.24 6.77 8.70
CA LYS A 27 -0.99 7.48 9.11
C LYS A 27 -2.14 6.52 8.90
N ASP A 28 -3.07 6.32 9.83
CA ASP A 28 -4.31 5.61 9.47
C ASP A 28 -4.87 6.25 8.20
N GLY A 29 -4.91 5.46 7.13
CA GLY A 29 -5.63 5.88 5.94
C GLY A 29 -7.06 6.18 6.39
N SER A 30 -7.69 7.21 5.82
CA SER A 30 -9.16 7.21 5.87
C SER A 30 -9.61 5.85 5.33
N SER A 31 -10.70 5.28 5.83
CA SER A 31 -11.27 4.06 5.22
C SER A 31 -11.67 4.37 3.78
N GLN A 32 -10.74 4.16 2.85
CA GLN A 32 -10.85 4.50 1.44
C GLN A 32 -10.83 3.21 0.65
N GLY A 33 -11.98 2.53 0.65
CA GLY A 33 -12.37 1.56 -0.37
C GLY A 33 -11.45 0.36 -0.59
N ASP A 34 -11.98 -0.81 -0.22
CA ASP A 34 -11.28 -2.09 -0.29
C ASP A 34 -11.53 -2.76 -1.65
N LEU A 35 -11.67 -2.01 -2.75
CA LEU A 35 -12.23 -2.59 -3.98
C LEU A 35 -11.73 -1.90 -5.24
N ILE A 36 -11.01 -2.66 -6.07
CA ILE A 36 -10.86 -2.39 -7.49
C ILE A 36 -12.17 -2.78 -8.17
N THR A 37 -12.86 -1.81 -8.76
CA THR A 37 -14.14 -1.99 -9.44
C THR A 37 -13.95 -2.34 -10.91
N THR A 38 -15.06 -2.65 -11.59
CA THR A 38 -15.06 -2.89 -13.03
C THR A 38 -14.67 -1.66 -13.87
N ASN A 39 -14.59 -0.47 -13.26
CA ASN A 39 -14.15 0.75 -13.93
C ASN A 39 -12.63 0.87 -14.00
N PHE A 40 -11.88 0.08 -13.22
CA PHE A 40 -10.44 0.06 -13.31
C PHE A 40 -9.99 -0.63 -14.60
N THR A 41 -9.36 0.13 -15.49
CA THR A 41 -8.87 -0.36 -16.79
C THR A 41 -7.41 -0.81 -16.75
N GLY A 42 -6.73 -0.62 -15.61
CA GLY A 42 -5.36 -1.07 -15.41
C GLY A 42 -5.27 -2.56 -15.06
N SER A 43 -4.13 -3.17 -15.37
CA SER A 43 -3.79 -4.52 -14.91
C SER A 43 -2.80 -4.53 -13.74
N ARG A 44 -2.25 -3.36 -13.39
CA ARG A 44 -1.22 -3.18 -12.36
C ARG A 44 -1.44 -1.93 -11.53
N ILE A 45 -0.91 -1.99 -10.32
CA ILE A 45 -0.96 -0.93 -9.33
C ILE A 45 0.45 -0.71 -8.81
N SER A 46 0.92 0.54 -8.81
CA SER A 46 2.24 0.93 -8.31
C SER A 46 2.09 1.72 -7.03
N VAL A 47 2.36 1.08 -5.90
CA VAL A 47 2.23 1.66 -4.56
C VAL A 47 3.53 2.38 -4.19
N SER A 48 3.41 3.61 -3.71
CA SER A 48 4.54 4.36 -3.13
C SER A 48 4.26 4.76 -1.69
N ILE A 49 5.31 5.09 -0.95
CA ILE A 49 5.23 5.57 0.43
C ILE A 49 5.68 7.03 0.45
N GLN A 50 4.92 7.87 1.13
CA GLN A 50 5.29 9.26 1.38
C GLN A 50 5.80 9.38 2.81
N PRO A 51 7.09 9.74 3.02
CA PRO A 51 7.63 10.00 4.36
C PRO A 51 6.97 11.24 4.98
N PRO A 52 7.00 11.40 6.32
CA PRO A 52 6.49 12.61 6.97
C PRO A 52 7.28 13.85 6.54
N ASP A 53 6.71 15.04 6.75
CA ASP A 53 7.40 16.28 6.40
C ASP A 53 8.77 16.40 7.09
N GLY A 54 9.80 16.70 6.29
CA GLY A 54 11.18 16.80 6.76
C GLY A 54 11.89 15.47 6.99
N TRP A 55 11.26 14.33 6.70
CA TRP A 55 11.91 13.02 6.65
C TRP A 55 12.15 12.60 5.20
N SER A 56 13.20 11.80 4.99
CA SER A 56 13.52 11.16 3.72
C SER A 56 13.10 9.70 3.77
N LEU A 57 12.56 9.17 2.67
CA LEU A 57 12.35 7.74 2.50
C LEU A 57 13.63 7.13 1.94
N ASP A 58 14.31 6.33 2.74
CA ASP A 58 15.60 5.74 2.37
C ASP A 58 15.40 4.44 1.61
N ASP A 59 14.47 3.60 2.08
CA ASP A 59 14.28 2.26 1.54
C ASP A 59 12.85 1.73 1.75
N VAL A 60 12.41 0.86 0.84
CA VAL A 60 11.15 0.12 0.95
C VAL A 60 11.39 -1.33 0.53
N VAL A 61 11.16 -2.24 1.47
CA VAL A 61 11.27 -3.69 1.24
C VAL A 61 9.88 -4.29 1.24
N TRP A 62 9.48 -4.82 0.09
CA TRP A 62 8.23 -5.57 -0.06
C TRP A 62 8.46 -7.03 0.29
N THR A 63 7.59 -7.62 1.10
CA THR A 63 7.73 -9.02 1.55
C THR A 63 7.64 -10.01 0.39
N SER A 64 6.88 -9.68 -0.65
CA SER A 64 6.81 -10.45 -1.90
C SER A 64 8.07 -10.35 -2.77
N GLY A 65 9.01 -9.47 -2.42
CA GLY A 65 10.03 -8.96 -3.33
C GLY A 65 9.45 -8.00 -4.37
N GLY A 66 10.30 -7.16 -4.98
CA GLY A 66 9.95 -6.27 -6.09
C GLY A 66 10.04 -4.77 -5.77
N THR A 67 9.41 -3.96 -6.61
CA THR A 67 9.53 -2.48 -6.63
C THR A 67 8.23 -1.76 -6.26
N GLY A 68 7.30 -2.44 -5.57
CA GLY A 68 6.01 -1.87 -5.20
C GLY A 68 4.97 -1.87 -6.32
N THR A 69 5.20 -2.63 -7.39
CA THR A 69 4.22 -2.84 -8.46
C THR A 69 3.58 -4.22 -8.32
N PHE A 70 2.26 -4.26 -8.30
CA PHE A 70 1.46 -5.45 -8.08
C PHE A 70 0.43 -5.62 -9.19
N ASP A 71 0.25 -6.86 -9.65
CA ASP A 71 -0.83 -7.17 -10.59
C ASP A 71 -2.19 -7.14 -9.86
N VAL A 72 -3.21 -6.64 -10.56
CA VAL A 72 -4.59 -6.69 -10.06
C VAL A 72 -5.02 -8.16 -9.95
N PRO A 73 -5.55 -8.62 -8.80
CA PRO A 73 -6.07 -9.97 -8.66
C PRO A 73 -7.19 -10.27 -9.66
N ALA A 74 -7.43 -11.55 -9.92
CA ALA A 74 -8.59 -11.93 -10.73
C ALA A 74 -9.90 -11.44 -10.06
N PRO A 75 -10.97 -11.21 -10.84
CA PRO A 75 -12.29 -10.86 -10.30
C PRO A 75 -12.71 -11.78 -9.14
N GLY A 76 -13.07 -11.18 -8.00
CA GLY A 76 -13.47 -11.87 -6.78
C GLY A 76 -12.32 -12.28 -5.85
N GLN A 77 -11.07 -12.04 -6.23
CA GLN A 77 -9.89 -12.35 -5.40
C GLN A 77 -9.40 -11.14 -4.60
N GLU A 78 -8.67 -11.45 -3.53
CA GLU A 78 -7.98 -10.50 -2.65
C GLU A 78 -6.53 -10.95 -2.45
N HIS A 79 -5.59 -10.04 -2.64
CA HIS A 79 -4.17 -10.23 -2.33
C HIS A 79 -3.76 -9.26 -1.21
N ASN A 80 -3.06 -9.80 -0.20
CA ASN A 80 -2.46 -9.02 0.87
C ASN A 80 -0.98 -8.83 0.60
N HIS A 81 -0.49 -7.62 0.84
CA HIS A 81 0.88 -7.20 0.56
C HIS A 81 1.46 -6.49 1.78
N GLU A 82 2.50 -7.07 2.35
CA GLU A 82 3.20 -6.53 3.52
C GLU A 82 4.53 -5.93 3.08
N PHE A 83 4.97 -4.90 3.81
CA PHE A 83 6.22 -4.22 3.55
C PHE A 83 6.82 -3.62 4.81
N THR A 84 8.11 -3.35 4.75
CA THR A 84 8.82 -2.50 5.71
C THR A 84 9.43 -1.32 4.98
N TYR A 85 9.46 -0.17 5.62
CA TYR A 85 10.07 1.03 5.07
C TYR A 85 10.97 1.69 6.10
N THR A 86 12.03 2.31 5.60
CA THR A 86 13.01 3.02 6.41
C THR A 86 13.00 4.48 6.03
N VAL A 87 12.89 5.33 7.05
CA VAL A 87 12.95 6.79 6.91
C VAL A 87 14.05 7.37 7.76
N SER A 88 14.61 8.48 7.32
CA SER A 88 15.62 9.21 8.07
C SER A 88 15.35 10.70 8.14
N GLN A 89 15.73 11.29 9.27
CA GLN A 89 15.73 12.73 9.49
C GLN A 89 16.91 13.12 10.37
N ASN A 90 17.73 14.06 9.91
CA ASN A 90 18.84 14.64 10.68
C ASN A 90 19.77 13.59 11.33
N GLY A 91 20.07 12.50 10.60
CA GLY A 91 20.94 11.43 11.09
C GLY A 91 20.27 10.42 12.03
N THR A 92 18.96 10.56 12.29
CA THR A 92 18.14 9.55 12.96
C THR A 92 17.44 8.71 11.89
N THR A 93 17.48 7.39 12.04
CA THR A 93 16.78 6.45 11.15
C THR A 93 15.73 5.70 11.95
N GLN A 94 14.55 5.51 11.34
CA GLN A 94 13.49 4.69 11.89
C GLN A 94 12.96 3.74 10.82
N THR A 95 12.62 2.54 11.24
CA THR A 95 12.03 1.51 10.38
C THR A 95 10.68 1.13 10.95
N ASP A 96 9.68 1.07 10.08
CA ASP A 96 8.34 0.61 10.44
C ASP A 96 7.75 -0.28 9.32
N GLY A 97 6.68 -0.99 9.64
CA GLY A 97 6.01 -1.93 8.75
C GLY A 97 4.58 -1.55 8.45
N GLY A 98 4.11 -1.96 7.27
CA GLY A 98 2.74 -1.77 6.84
C GLY A 98 2.22 -2.96 6.06
N ALA A 99 0.90 -3.00 5.91
CA ALA A 99 0.24 -3.93 5.01
C ALA A 99 -0.84 -3.20 4.22
N PHE A 100 -1.10 -3.63 3.01
CA PHE A 100 -2.23 -3.17 2.22
C PHE A 100 -2.84 -4.36 1.48
N LYS A 101 -4.09 -4.22 1.04
CA LYS A 101 -4.76 -5.25 0.25
C LYS A 101 -5.24 -4.72 -1.08
N ILE A 102 -5.23 -5.57 -2.09
CA ILE A 102 -5.88 -5.34 -3.38
C ILE A 102 -6.98 -6.37 -3.48
N LYS A 103 -8.23 -5.93 -3.62
CA LYS A 103 -9.37 -6.81 -3.83
C LYS A 103 -10.09 -6.39 -5.10
N ASN A 104 -10.32 -7.33 -6.00
CA ASN A 104 -11.05 -7.07 -7.24
C ASN A 104 -12.52 -7.44 -7.06
N GLY A 105 -13.41 -6.45 -7.19
CA GLY A 105 -14.85 -6.59 -6.99
C GLY A 105 -15.62 -7.17 -8.18
N GLY A 106 -14.93 -7.49 -9.29
CA GLY A 106 -15.55 -8.19 -10.40
C GLY A 106 -16.09 -9.57 -9.99
N THR A 107 -17.05 -10.08 -10.75
CA THR A 107 -17.51 -11.48 -10.60
C THR A 107 -16.48 -12.42 -11.20
N PRO A 108 -16.07 -13.51 -10.50
CA PRO A 108 -15.24 -14.54 -11.10
C PRO A 108 -15.88 -15.05 -12.40
N PRO A 109 -15.10 -15.30 -13.47
CA PRO A 109 -15.65 -15.93 -14.66
C PRO A 109 -16.28 -17.28 -14.29
N PRO A 110 -17.40 -17.68 -14.93
CA PRO A 110 -18.00 -18.98 -14.69
C PRO A 110 -16.99 -20.10 -15.03
N PRO A 111 -17.02 -21.24 -14.32
CA PRO A 111 -16.15 -22.37 -14.63
C PRO A 111 -16.41 -22.87 -16.07
N PRO A 112 -15.38 -23.34 -16.79
CA PRO A 112 -15.55 -23.87 -18.13
C PRO A 112 -16.50 -25.08 -18.11
N THR A 113 -17.47 -25.09 -19.02
CA THR A 113 -18.42 -26.18 -19.28
C THR A 113 -17.80 -27.31 -20.07
#